data_AF-A0A843GRI2-F1
#
_entry.id   AF-A0A843GRI2-F1
#
_cell.length_a   1.000
_cell.length_b   1.000
_cell.length_c   1.000
_cell.angle_alpha   90.00
_cell.angle_beta   90.00
_cell.angle_gamma   90.00
#
_symmetry.space_group_name_H-M   'P 1'
#
loop_
_entity.id
_entity.type
_entity.pdbx_description
1 polymer ?
#
loop_
_entity_poly.entity_id
_entity_poly.type
_entity_poly.pdbx_seq_one_letter_code
_entity_poly.pdbx_strand_id
1 'polypeptide(L)' 'MKFYLITCHRGHCGTGHSIDITFAFRARNLLDACDSARSMPGVKHTRLVISGREITEFEYIEYTKVSAYHR' A
#
# COMPACT_ATOMS: atom_id res chain seq x y z
N MET A 1 -11.81 -0.15 -14.29
CA MET A 1 -10.68 -0.21 -13.32
C MET A 1 -11.24 -0.03 -11.93
N LYS A 2 -10.63 -0.66 -10.92
CA LYS A 2 -11.08 -0.65 -9.52
C LYS A 2 -10.00 -0.02 -8.64
N PHE A 3 -10.38 0.38 -7.44
CA PHE A 3 -9.48 0.96 -6.46
C PHE A 3 -9.23 -0.01 -5.32
N TYR A 4 -7.99 -0.08 -4.86
CA TYR A 4 -7.57 -1.00 -3.82
C TYR A 4 -6.71 -0.29 -2.78
N LEU A 5 -6.89 -0.69 -1.53
CA LEU A 5 -6.01 -0.32 -0.43
C LEU A 5 -5.20 -1.55 -0.04
N ILE A 6 -3.89 -1.47 -0.18
CA ILE A 6 -2.96 -2.57 0.07
C ILE A 6 -2.03 -2.21 1.21
N THR A 7 -1.97 -3.08 2.23
CA THR A 7 -1.09 -2.92 3.38
C THR A 7 0.05 -3.92 3.30
N CYS A 8 1.28 -3.43 3.40
CA CYS A 8 2.51 -4.19 3.34
C CYS A 8 3.36 -3.95 4.58
N HIS A 9 4.30 -4.86 4.86
CA HIS A 9 5.32 -4.58 5.87
C HIS A 9 6.32 -3.53 5.35
N ARG A 10 6.63 -2.53 6.18
CA ARG A 10 7.68 -1.55 5.92
C ARG A 10 9.06 -2.21 6.03
N GLY A 11 9.95 -1.87 5.10
CA GLY A 11 11.36 -2.22 5.14
C GLY A 11 12.17 -1.27 6.03
N HIS A 12 13.32 -1.73 6.53
CA HIS A 12 14.27 -0.92 7.30
C HIS A 12 13.69 -0.23 8.56
N CYS A 13 13.04 -0.98 9.45
CA CYS A 13 12.50 -0.45 10.71
C CYS A 13 13.45 -0.54 11.93
N GLY A 14 14.71 -0.98 11.74
CA GLY A 14 15.60 -1.29 12.86
C GLY A 14 15.32 -2.67 13.47
N THR A 15 16.19 -3.12 14.37
CA THR A 15 16.10 -4.46 14.98
C THR A 15 14.90 -4.57 15.91
N GLY A 16 14.05 -5.58 15.72
CA GLY A 16 12.91 -5.86 16.60
C GLY A 16 11.62 -5.08 16.32
N HIS A 17 11.64 -4.15 15.36
CA HIS A 17 10.47 -3.36 15.01
C HIS A 17 9.85 -3.80 13.67
N SER A 18 8.53 -3.74 13.60
CA SER A 18 7.75 -3.93 12.38
C SER A 18 6.73 -2.80 12.31
N ILE A 19 6.71 -2.11 11.18
CA ILE A 19 5.73 -1.07 10.89
C ILE A 19 5.02 -1.48 9.61
N ASP A 20 3.74 -1.15 9.50
CA ASP A 20 2.97 -1.40 8.30
C ASP A 20 2.88 -0.12 7.47
N ILE A 21 2.89 -0.28 6.15
CA ILE A 21 2.75 0.80 5.18
C ILE A 21 1.60 0.48 4.25
N THR A 22 0.73 1.46 4.05
CA THR A 22 -0.48 1.31 3.26
C THR A 22 -0.39 2.16 2.00
N PHE A 23 -0.79 1.58 0.88
CA PHE A 23 -0.82 2.23 -0.42
C PHE A 23 -2.20 2.12 -1.05
N ALA A 24 -2.63 3.18 -1.73
CA ALA A 24 -3.82 3.18 -2.55
C ALA A 24 -3.42 2.98 -4.02
N PHE A 25 -4.06 2.03 -4.71
CA PHE A 25 -3.78 1.70 -6.11
C PHE A 25 -5.04 1.69 -6.95
N ARG A 26 -4.89 2.09 -8.22
CA ARG A 26 -5.87 1.83 -9.27
C ARG A 26 -5.39 0.64 -10.12
N ALA A 27 -6.12 -0.47 -10.08
CA ALA A 27 -5.74 -1.70 -10.78
C ALA A 27 -6.94 -2.41 -11.43
N ARG A 28 -6.68 -3.47 -12.22
CA ARG A 28 -7.74 -4.27 -12.85
C ARG A 28 -8.38 -5.26 -11.87
N ASN A 29 -7.56 -5.83 -11.00
CA ASN A 29 -7.95 -6.79 -9.98
C ASN A 29 -7.03 -6.64 -8.74
N LEU A 30 -7.33 -7.38 -7.67
CA LEU A 30 -6.57 -7.31 -6.42
C LEU A 30 -5.12 -7.80 -6.56
N LEU A 31 -4.89 -8.81 -7.40
CA LEU A 31 -3.55 -9.39 -7.62
C LEU A 31 -2.60 -8.37 -8.26
N ASP A 32 -3.05 -7.69 -9.31
CA ASP A 32 -2.30 -6.61 -9.98
C ASP A 32 -1.94 -5.49 -8.98
N ALA A 33 -2.85 -5.16 -8.06
CA ALA A 33 -2.61 -4.17 -7.00
C ALA A 33 -1.55 -4.66 -5.98
N CYS A 34 -1.62 -5.92 -5.57
CA CYS A 34 -0.65 -6.53 -4.66
C CYS A 34 0.76 -6.60 -5.28
N ASP A 35 0.87 -6.90 -6.58
CA ASP A 35 2.15 -6.94 -7.27
C ASP A 35 2.77 -5.55 -7.44
N SER A 36 1.92 -4.55 -7.69
CA SER A 36 2.33 -3.14 -7.69
C SER A 36 2.82 -2.71 -6.30
N ALA A 37 2.09 -3.09 -5.24
CA ALA A 37 2.45 -2.77 -3.86
C ALA A 37 3.79 -3.39 -3.43
N ARG A 38 4.07 -4.64 -3.84
CA ARG A 38 5.34 -5.33 -3.54
C ARG A 38 6.56 -4.65 -4.17
N SER A 39 6.36 -3.93 -5.26
CA SER A 39 7.41 -3.20 -5.97
C SER A 39 7.63 -1.77 -5.43
N MET A 40 6.86 -1.34 -4.44
CA MET A 40 6.97 0.02 -3.89
C MET A 40 8.20 0.22 -3.00
N PRO A 41 8.80 1.42 -3.02
CA PRO A 41 9.98 1.70 -2.23
C PRO A 41 9.71 1.60 -0.71
N GLY A 42 10.62 0.89 -0.05
CA GLY A 42 10.61 0.65 1.39
C GLY A 42 9.47 -0.26 1.86
N VAL A 43 8.92 -1.09 0.98
CA VAL A 43 8.27 -2.35 1.38
C VAL A 43 9.34 -3.38 1.69
N LYS A 44 9.09 -4.25 2.68
CA LYS A 44 9.94 -5.41 2.95
C LYS A 44 9.66 -6.51 1.92
N HIS A 45 10.46 -6.59 0.86
CA HIS A 45 10.25 -7.53 -0.27
C HIS A 45 10.32 -9.02 0.11
N THR A 46 10.90 -9.36 1.25
CA THR A 46 10.97 -10.76 1.72
C THR A 46 9.72 -11.22 2.45
N ARG A 47 8.74 -10.33 2.69
CA ARG A 47 7.48 -10.66 3.38
C ARG A 47 6.30 -10.51 2.43
N LEU A 48 5.24 -11.25 2.73
CA LEU A 48 3.99 -11.17 1.99
C LEU A 48 3.24 -9.88 2.30
N VAL A 49 2.33 -9.52 1.39
CA VAL A 49 1.32 -8.48 1.61
C VAL A 49 0.45 -8.88 2.80
N ILE A 50 0.16 -7.94 3.69
CA ILE A 50 -0.61 -8.19 4.91
C ILE A 50 -2.09 -8.29 4.57
N SER A 51 -2.59 -7.31 3.82
CA SER A 51 -3.98 -7.27 3.41
C SER A 51 -4.16 -6.43 2.15
N GLY A 52 -5.23 -6.72 1.42
CA GLY A 52 -5.68 -5.93 0.30
C GLY A 52 -7.19 -5.92 0.25
N ARG A 53 -7.79 -4.74 0.15
CA ARG A 53 -9.26 -4.59 0.04
C ARG A 53 -9.61 -3.66 -1.11
N GLU A 54 -10.74 -3.94 -1.76
CA GLU A 54 -11.35 -3.01 -2.71
C GLU A 54 -11.90 -1.81 -1.93
N ILE A 55 -11.69 -0.61 -2.45
CA ILE A 55 -12.15 0.64 -1.87
C ILE A 55 -12.92 1.46 -2.90
N THR A 56 -13.62 2.47 -2.42
CA THR A 56 -14.29 3.44 -3.29
C THR A 56 -13.29 4.43 -3.90
N GLU A 57 -13.70 5.12 -4.98
CA GLU A 57 -12.91 6.21 -5.57
C GLU A 57 -12.67 7.35 -4.58
N PHE A 58 -13.65 7.65 -3.74
CA PHE A 58 -13.54 8.66 -2.69
C PHE A 58 -12.44 8.32 -1.69
N GLU A 59 -12.44 7.09 -1.16
CA GLU A 59 -11.37 6.61 -0.28
C GLU A 59 -10.01 6.66 -0.97
N TYR A 60 -9.92 6.26 -2.24
CA TYR A 60 -8.67 6.33 -3.01
C TYR A 60 -8.09 7.74 -3.04
N ILE A 61 -8.93 8.75 -3.27
CA ILE A 61 -8.52 10.16 -3.27
C ILE A 61 -8.03 10.58 -1.89
N GLU A 62 -8.72 10.20 -0.80
CA GLU A 62 -8.30 10.52 0.57
C GLU A 62 -6.93 9.90 0.92
N TYR A 63 -6.73 8.62 0.61
CA TYR A 63 -5.46 7.94 0.87
C TYR A 63 -4.32 8.44 -0.02
N THR A 64 -4.61 8.89 -1.24
CA THR A 64 -3.60 9.47 -2.14
C THR A 64 -3.17 10.88 -1.70
N LYS A 65 -4.06 11.64 -1.05
CA LYS A 65 -3.77 13.00 -0.58
C LYS A 65 -2.75 13.08 0.56
N VAL A 66 -2.30 11.96 1.12
CA VAL A 66 -1.30 11.93 2.20
C VAL A 66 0.11 12.16 1.64
N SER A 67 0.34 13.34 1.06
CA SER A 67 1.69 13.91 0.93
C SER A 67 1.94 14.76 2.17
N ALA A 68 3.01 14.46 2.91
CA ALA A 68 3.38 15.18 4.13
C ALA A 68 3.66 16.69 3.92
N TYR A 69 3.72 17.16 2.67
CA TYR A 69 4.06 18.53 2.28
C TYR A 69 2.87 19.38 1.81
N HIS A 70 1.66 18.82 1.76
CA HIS A 70 0.45 19.55 1.39
C HIS A 70 -0.65 19.31 2.44
N ARG A 71 -0.41 19.81 3.66
CA ARG A 71 -1.45 19.99 4.68
C ARG A 71 -1.88 21.45 4.73
#